data_AF-A0A6N8HDP8-F1
#
_entry.id   AF-A0A6N8HDP8-F1
#
_cell.length_a   1.000
_cell.length_b   1.000
_cell.length_c   1.000
_cell.angle_alpha   90.00
_cell.angle_beta   90.00
_cell.angle_gamma   90.00
#
_symmetry.space_group_name_H-M   'P 1'
#
loop_
_entity.id
_entity.type
_entity.pdbx_description
1 polymer ?
#
loop_
_entity_poly.entity_id
_entity_poly.type
_entity_poly.pdbx_seq_one_letter_code
_entity_poly.pdbx_strand_id
1 'polypeptide(L)'
;MKTARHISAILNAAYILAVFLFVFDALQIVEIKSQPLKYYTYYSFLLLSPLLFTINYFIYKSKKKRLKTLFTPFIAILLILYISPLKIIFYASAWETIETISEKNSKAKTVELQQQDIGALGYNTRTVEVTYLSPLFMITKTTNKNTKPKVL
;
A
#
# COMPACT_ATOMS: atom_id res chain seq x y z
N MET A 1 17.87 -11.90 -26.40
CA MET A 1 16.77 -12.56 -25.64
C MET A 1 17.11 -12.94 -24.20
N LYS A 2 18.34 -13.36 -23.84
CA LYS A 2 18.68 -13.72 -22.45
C LYS A 2 18.58 -12.52 -21.48
N THR A 3 19.09 -11.34 -21.87
CA THR A 3 19.08 -10.12 -21.05
C THR A 3 17.67 -9.64 -20.71
N ALA A 4 16.77 -9.60 -21.69
CA ALA A 4 15.36 -9.23 -21.50
C ALA A 4 14.63 -10.12 -20.48
N ARG A 5 14.98 -11.41 -20.40
CA ARG A 5 14.42 -12.33 -19.40
C ARG A 5 14.94 -12.06 -17.99
N HIS A 6 16.19 -11.64 -17.84
CA HIS A 6 16.75 -11.29 -16.52
C HIS A 6 16.13 -9.99 -16.01
N ILE A 7 16.01 -8.98 -16.89
CA ILE A 7 15.33 -7.71 -16.57
C ILE A 7 13.87 -7.98 -16.17
N SER A 8 13.15 -8.79 -16.95
CA SER A 8 11.78 -9.19 -16.62
C SER A 8 11.70 -9.93 -15.27
N ALA A 9 12.65 -10.81 -14.96
CA ALA A 9 12.67 -11.50 -13.67
C ALA A 9 12.86 -10.52 -12.49
N ILE A 10 13.78 -9.56 -12.61
CA ILE A 10 14.01 -8.52 -11.59
C ILE A 10 12.75 -7.66 -11.41
N LEU A 11 12.13 -7.23 -12.51
CA LEU A 11 10.89 -6.45 -12.46
C LEU A 11 9.74 -7.23 -11.80
N ASN A 12 9.60 -8.52 -12.13
CA ASN A 12 8.58 -9.38 -11.50
C ASN A 12 8.86 -9.55 -10.00
N ALA A 13 10.11 -9.70 -9.57
CA ALA A 13 10.45 -9.80 -8.15
C ALA A 13 10.13 -8.51 -7.38
N ALA A 14 10.51 -7.35 -7.91
CA ALA A 14 10.18 -6.06 -7.33
C ALA A 14 8.65 -5.82 -7.28
N TYR A 15 7.95 -6.21 -8.33
CA TYR A 15 6.50 -6.11 -8.39
C TYR A 15 5.79 -7.03 -7.38
N ILE A 16 6.28 -8.27 -7.21
CA ILE A 16 5.76 -9.18 -6.18
C ILE A 16 5.87 -8.53 -4.78
N LEU A 17 7.01 -7.90 -4.48
CA LEU A 17 7.18 -7.16 -3.23
C LEU A 17 6.16 -6.01 -3.10
N ALA A 18 5.94 -5.23 -4.17
CA ALA A 18 4.94 -4.16 -4.18
C ALA A 18 3.51 -4.69 -3.96
N VAL A 19 3.15 -5.83 -4.56
CA VAL A 19 1.85 -6.49 -4.35
C VAL A 19 1.69 -6.92 -2.88
N PHE A 20 2.73 -7.52 -2.28
CA PHE A 20 2.69 -7.88 -0.86
C PHE A 20 2.51 -6.65 0.03
N LEU A 21 3.29 -5.59 -0.18
CA LEU A 21 3.15 -4.34 0.57
C LEU A 21 1.75 -3.74 0.42
N PHE A 22 1.19 -3.74 -0.79
CA PHE A 22 -0.16 -3.25 -1.06
C PHE A 22 -1.21 -4.05 -0.27
N VAL A 23 -1.14 -5.37 -0.30
CA VAL A 23 -2.10 -6.24 0.42
C VAL A 23 -2.02 -6.02 1.92
N PHE A 24 -0.81 -5.94 2.49
CA PHE A 24 -0.65 -5.73 3.93
C PHE A 24 -1.17 -4.37 4.39
N ASP A 25 -0.91 -3.32 3.61
CA ASP A 25 -1.39 -1.96 3.91
C ASP A 25 -2.91 -1.84 3.71
N ALA A 26 -3.45 -2.37 2.61
CA ALA A 26 -4.88 -2.33 2.31
C ALA A 26 -5.73 -3.12 3.32
N LEU A 27 -5.19 -4.21 3.87
CA LEU A 27 -5.83 -4.99 4.94
C LEU A 27 -5.55 -4.44 6.34
N GLN A 28 -4.81 -3.32 6.47
CA GLN A 28 -4.42 -2.71 7.74
C GLN A 28 -3.69 -3.68 8.70
N ILE A 29 -3.03 -4.71 8.16
CA ILE A 29 -2.22 -5.65 8.96
C ILE A 29 -0.94 -4.94 9.41
N VAL A 30 -0.27 -4.29 8.45
CA VAL A 30 0.86 -3.39 8.66
C VAL A 30 0.69 -2.23 7.70
N GLU A 31 0.53 -1.03 8.24
CA GLU A 31 0.36 0.18 7.45
C GLU A 31 1.71 0.81 7.10
N ILE A 32 1.80 1.31 5.88
CA ILE A 32 2.93 2.09 5.37
C ILE A 32 2.78 3.52 5.88
N LYS A 33 3.72 3.94 6.72
CA LYS A 33 3.85 5.31 7.23
C LYS A 33 4.54 6.23 6.22
N SER A 34 5.55 5.71 5.53
CA SER A 34 6.39 6.52 4.64
C SER A 34 5.65 6.88 3.34
N GLN A 35 5.42 8.17 3.10
CA GLN A 35 4.75 8.66 1.89
C GLN A 35 5.42 8.20 0.58
N PRO A 36 6.75 8.27 0.42
CA PRO A 36 7.41 7.73 -0.77
C PRO A 36 7.16 6.23 -0.98
N LEU A 37 7.15 5.45 0.10
CA LEU A 37 6.91 4.01 0.03
C LEU A 37 5.44 3.69 -0.28
N LYS A 38 4.51 4.49 0.26
CA LYS A 38 3.06 4.40 -0.02
C LYS A 38 2.81 4.66 -1.50
N TYR A 39 3.35 5.75 -2.05
CA TYR A 39 3.29 6.04 -3.48
C TYR A 39 3.93 4.95 -4.34
N TYR A 40 5.16 4.53 -4.02
CA TYR A 40 5.81 3.45 -4.75
C TYR A 40 4.93 2.20 -4.79
N THR A 41 4.37 1.80 -3.65
CA THR A 41 3.54 0.60 -3.51
C THR A 41 2.26 0.70 -4.34
N TYR A 42 1.48 1.77 -4.16
CA TYR A 42 0.16 1.93 -4.79
C TYR A 42 0.26 2.18 -6.29
N TYR A 43 1.19 3.04 -6.75
CA TYR A 43 1.38 3.28 -8.18
C TYR A 43 2.05 2.10 -8.89
N SER A 44 2.98 1.38 -8.25
CA SER A 44 3.53 0.15 -8.83
C SER A 44 2.45 -0.92 -8.95
N PHE A 45 1.61 -1.09 -7.93
CA PHE A 45 0.47 -2.00 -8.00
C PHE A 45 -0.46 -1.62 -9.16
N LEU A 46 -0.83 -0.35 -9.29
CA LEU A 46 -1.75 0.10 -10.33
C LEU A 46 -1.17 0.00 -11.75
N LEU A 47 0.04 0.52 -11.97
CA LEU A 47 0.63 0.67 -13.30
C LEU A 47 1.39 -0.57 -13.77
N LEU A 48 2.13 -1.24 -12.87
CA LEU A 48 2.93 -2.41 -13.27
C LEU A 48 2.06 -3.66 -13.47
N SER A 49 0.86 -3.75 -12.89
CA SER A 49 -0.04 -4.89 -13.13
C SER A 49 -0.37 -5.09 -14.62
N PRO A 50 -0.98 -4.11 -15.34
CA PRO A 50 -1.25 -4.27 -16.76
C PRO A 50 0.03 -4.30 -17.61
N LEU A 51 1.06 -3.54 -17.22
CA LEU A 51 2.33 -3.51 -17.94
C LEU A 51 3.04 -4.87 -17.91
N LEU A 52 3.19 -5.48 -16.74
CA LEU A 52 3.85 -6.78 -16.59
C LEU A 52 3.00 -7.91 -17.15
N PHE A 53 1.67 -7.83 -17.08
CA PHE A 53 0.81 -8.77 -17.79
C PHE A 53 1.15 -8.79 -19.29
N THR A 54 1.22 -7.60 -19.91
CA THR A 54 1.54 -7.45 -21.33
C THR A 54 2.96 -7.92 -21.66
N ILE A 55 3.96 -7.42 -20.91
CA ILE A 55 5.38 -7.76 -21.13
C ILE A 55 5.61 -9.27 -20.96
N ASN A 56 5.09 -9.87 -19.89
CA ASN A 56 5.28 -11.29 -19.63
C ASN A 56 4.60 -12.17 -20.69
N TYR A 57 3.46 -11.74 -21.24
CA TYR A 57 2.77 -12.45 -22.31
C TYR A 57 3.64 -12.58 -23.57
N PHE A 58 4.36 -11.52 -23.94
CA PHE A 58 5.19 -11.50 -25.16
C PHE A 58 6.59 -12.11 -24.96
N ILE A 59 7.21 -11.93 -23.78
CA ILE A 59 8.58 -12.40 -23.50
C ILE A 59 8.65 -13.93 -23.35
N TYR A 60 7.71 -14.55 -22.62
CA TYR A 60 7.78 -15.96 -22.29
C TYR A 60 7.05 -16.82 -23.33
N LYS A 61 7.83 -17.53 -24.17
CA LYS A 61 7.28 -18.44 -25.20
C LYS A 61 6.73 -19.76 -24.64
N SER A 62 7.27 -20.25 -23.53
CA SER A 62 6.81 -21.49 -22.90
C SER A 62 5.47 -21.27 -22.19
N LYS A 63 4.44 -22.05 -22.55
CA LYS A 63 3.10 -21.98 -21.93
C LYS A 63 3.16 -22.04 -20.40
N LYS A 64 3.92 -22.98 -19.82
CA LYS A 64 4.05 -23.14 -18.37
C LYS A 64 4.69 -21.92 -17.69
N LYS A 65 5.78 -21.40 -18.23
CA LYS A 65 6.45 -20.21 -17.65
C LYS A 65 5.60 -18.96 -17.79
N ARG A 66 4.96 -18.79 -18.95
CA ARG A 66 4.05 -17.68 -19.22
C ARG A 66 2.87 -17.67 -18.24
N LEU A 67 2.23 -18.81 -18.00
CA LEU A 67 1.11 -18.86 -17.06
C LEU A 67 1.55 -18.49 -15.63
N LYS A 68 2.71 -19.01 -15.17
CA LYS A 68 3.26 -18.67 -13.85
C LYS A 68 3.55 -17.17 -13.69
N THR A 69 4.11 -16.52 -14.71
CA THR A 69 4.46 -15.09 -14.65
C THR A 69 3.28 -14.16 -14.90
N LEU A 70 2.19 -14.66 -15.51
CA LEU A 70 0.95 -13.90 -15.69
C LEU A 70 -0.01 -14.00 -14.50
N PHE A 71 0.11 -15.03 -13.68
CA PHE A 71 -0.84 -15.28 -12.59
C PHE A 71 -0.95 -14.12 -11.61
N THR A 72 0.17 -13.62 -11.09
CA THR A 72 0.20 -12.49 -10.14
C THR A 72 -0.38 -11.20 -10.74
N PRO A 73 0.09 -10.68 -11.89
CA PRO A 73 -0.49 -9.47 -12.46
C PRO A 73 -1.94 -9.64 -12.89
N PHE A 74 -2.37 -10.84 -13.29
CA PHE A 74 -3.78 -11.11 -13.59
C PHE A 74 -4.67 -10.93 -12.35
N ILE A 75 -4.29 -11.54 -11.21
CA ILE A 75 -5.03 -11.36 -9.96
C ILE A 75 -5.04 -9.89 -9.53
N ALA A 76 -3.91 -9.20 -9.64
CA ALA A 76 -3.83 -7.79 -9.30
C ALA A 76 -4.74 -6.92 -10.18
N ILE A 77 -4.84 -7.20 -11.48
CA ILE A 77 -5.80 -6.52 -12.38
C ILE A 77 -7.23 -6.74 -11.90
N LEU A 78 -7.61 -7.96 -11.53
CA LEU A 78 -8.95 -8.24 -10.99
C LEU A 78 -9.22 -7.45 -9.69
N LEU A 79 -8.24 -7.39 -8.79
CA LEU A 79 -8.34 -6.59 -7.56
C LEU A 79 -8.45 -5.08 -7.84
N ILE A 80 -7.69 -4.56 -8.81
CA ILE A 80 -7.76 -3.16 -9.24
C ILE A 80 -9.16 -2.83 -9.75
N LEU A 81 -9.72 -3.70 -10.59
CA LEU A 81 -11.08 -3.51 -11.12
C LEU A 81 -12.14 -3.60 -10.02
N TYR A 82 -11.98 -4.52 -9.07
CA TYR A 82 -12.89 -4.67 -7.92
C TYR A 82 -12.86 -3.44 -6.98
N ILE A 83 -11.67 -2.94 -6.65
CA ILE A 83 -11.50 -1.78 -5.75
C ILE A 83 -11.84 -0.46 -6.45
N SER A 84 -11.62 -0.39 -7.78
CA SER A 84 -11.57 0.81 -8.63
C SER A 84 -10.19 1.49 -8.65
N PRO A 85 -9.63 1.77 -9.85
CA PRO A 85 -8.38 2.53 -10.01
C PRO A 85 -8.37 3.87 -9.27
N LEU A 86 -9.48 4.60 -9.29
CA LEU A 86 -9.57 5.92 -8.67
C LEU A 86 -9.43 5.84 -7.15
N LYS A 87 -10.06 4.84 -6.52
CA LYS A 87 -9.92 4.63 -5.07
C LYS A 87 -8.46 4.33 -4.71
N ILE A 88 -7.77 3.50 -5.50
CA ILE A 88 -6.36 3.20 -5.27
C ILE A 88 -5.51 4.47 -5.32
N ILE A 89 -5.77 5.38 -6.26
CA ILE A 89 -5.07 6.68 -6.34
C ILE A 89 -5.34 7.51 -5.08
N PHE A 90 -6.60 7.62 -4.64
CA PHE A 90 -6.94 8.41 -3.45
C PHE A 90 -6.38 7.82 -2.14
N TYR A 91 -6.22 6.50 -2.06
CA TYR A 91 -5.59 5.84 -0.90
C TYR A 91 -4.06 5.81 -0.95
N ALA A 92 -3.43 6.34 -2.00
CA ALA A 92 -1.97 6.35 -2.15
C ALA A 92 -1.27 7.36 -1.21
N SER A 93 -2.02 8.24 -0.54
CA SER A 93 -1.51 9.11 0.52
C SER A 93 -1.37 8.34 1.83
N ALA A 94 -0.28 8.56 2.55
CA ALA A 94 -0.05 8.01 3.87
C ALA A 94 -0.89 8.76 4.91
N TRP A 95 -1.11 8.11 6.05
CA TRP A 95 -1.67 8.76 7.22
C TRP A 95 -0.60 9.59 7.92
N GLU A 96 -0.90 10.85 8.19
CA GLU A 96 -0.05 11.79 8.89
C GLU A 96 -0.63 12.10 10.27
N THR A 97 0.23 12.19 11.28
CA THR A 97 -0.16 12.54 12.65
C THR A 97 -0.40 14.05 12.74
N ILE A 98 -1.62 14.45 13.10
CA ILE A 98 -1.95 15.85 13.41
C ILE A 98 -1.62 16.15 14.88
N GLU A 99 -2.07 15.25 15.77
CA GLU A 99 -2.01 15.46 17.22
C GLU A 99 -1.77 14.13 17.95
N THR A 100 -0.89 14.16 18.95
CA THR A 100 -0.68 13.04 19.88
C THR A 100 -1.53 13.26 21.13
N ILE A 101 -2.61 12.50 21.26
CA ILE A 101 -3.61 12.65 22.33
C ILE A 101 -3.10 12.06 23.66
N SER A 102 -2.37 10.94 23.60
CA SER A 102 -1.82 10.29 24.79
C SER A 102 -0.64 9.40 24.43
N GLU A 103 0.44 9.53 25.19
CA GLU A 103 1.56 8.59 25.18
C GLU A 103 1.38 7.63 26.37
N LYS A 104 1.19 6.33 26.10
CA LYS A 104 1.20 5.34 27.19
C LYS A 104 2.65 5.07 27.59
N ASN A 105 2.88 4.77 28.88
CA ASN A 105 4.20 4.62 29.54
C ASN A 105 5.24 3.70 28.85
N SER A 106 4.89 2.95 27.81
CA SER A 106 5.86 2.37 26.88
C SER A 106 5.85 3.15 25.58
N LYS A 107 6.97 3.79 25.22
CA LYS A 107 7.24 4.56 23.97
C LYS A 107 6.78 3.92 22.65
N ALA A 108 6.32 2.67 22.67
CA ALA A 108 5.81 1.94 21.53
C ALA A 108 4.30 2.16 21.27
N LYS A 109 3.54 2.79 22.17
CA LYS A 109 2.07 2.93 22.01
C LYS A 109 1.58 4.35 22.26
N THR A 110 1.11 4.98 21.19
CA THR A 110 0.57 6.35 21.20
C THR A 110 -0.87 6.35 20.70
N VAL A 111 -1.72 7.20 21.26
CA VAL A 111 -3.04 7.50 20.68
C VAL A 111 -2.90 8.78 19.87
N GLU A 112 -3.22 8.70 18.59
CA GLU A 112 -2.98 9.78 17.63
C GLU A 112 -4.26 10.13 16.88
N LEU A 113 -4.47 11.42 16.67
CA LEU A 113 -5.34 11.93 15.62
C LEU A 113 -4.54 11.98 14.33
N GLN A 114 -4.97 11.23 13.33
CA GLN A 114 -4.32 11.14 12.03
C GLN A 114 -5.23 11.67 10.93
N GLN A 115 -4.60 12.21 9.88
CA GLN A 115 -5.23 12.69 8.67
C GLN A 115 -4.64 12.00 7.45
N GLN A 116 -5.45 11.77 6.43
CA GLN A 116 -5.00 11.30 5.12
C GLN A 116 -5.60 12.22 4.06
N ASP A 117 -4.75 12.75 3.19
CA ASP A 117 -5.16 13.51 2.03
C ASP A 117 -5.73 12.60 0.94
N ILE A 118 -7.00 12.79 0.57
CA ILE A 118 -7.68 12.06 -0.50
C ILE A 118 -7.84 12.93 -1.77
N GLY A 119 -7.01 13.96 -1.91
CA GLY A 119 -6.96 14.87 -3.04
C GLY A 119 -8.19 15.78 -3.08
N ALA A 120 -8.81 15.89 -4.26
CA ALA A 120 -9.98 16.75 -4.47
C ALA A 120 -11.20 16.37 -3.61
N LEU A 121 -11.19 15.20 -2.97
CA LEU A 121 -12.23 14.74 -2.06
C LEU A 121 -12.02 15.21 -0.61
N GLY A 122 -10.94 15.95 -0.33
CA GLY A 122 -10.62 16.52 0.98
C GLY A 122 -9.73 15.60 1.82
N TYR A 123 -10.11 15.38 3.07
CA TYR A 123 -9.29 14.66 4.04
C TYR A 123 -10.10 13.62 4.81
N ASN A 124 -9.52 12.43 4.96
CA ASN A 124 -9.99 11.46 5.95
C ASN A 124 -9.31 11.75 7.29
N THR A 125 -10.04 11.57 8.40
CA THR A 125 -9.48 11.69 9.75
C THR A 125 -9.81 10.44 10.56
N ARG A 126 -8.91 10.06 11.48
CA ARG A 126 -9.13 8.94 12.39
C ARG A 126 -8.38 9.11 13.70
N THR A 127 -8.92 8.54 14.78
CA THR A 127 -8.21 8.41 16.05
C THR A 127 -7.83 6.96 16.29
N VAL A 128 -6.54 6.67 16.36
CA VAL A 128 -6.00 5.30 16.41
C VAL A 128 -4.93 5.15 17.49
N GLU A 129 -4.89 3.97 18.12
CA GLU A 129 -3.72 3.54 18.88
C GLU A 129 -2.68 3.05 17.86
N VAL A 130 -1.52 3.69 17.84
CA VAL A 130 -0.43 3.44 16.90
C VAL A 130 0.68 2.70 17.63
N THR A 131 1.19 1.65 17.00
CA THR A 131 2.44 1.00 17.37
C THR A 131 3.43 1.13 16.23
N TYR A 132 4.46 1.95 16.42
CA TYR A 132 5.51 2.14 15.41
C TYR A 132 6.44 0.93 15.38
N LEU A 133 6.53 0.30 14.20
CA LEU A 133 7.50 -0.77 13.96
C LEU A 133 8.83 -0.20 13.47
N SER A 134 8.77 0.83 12.63
CA SER A 134 9.92 1.55 12.09
C SER A 134 9.49 2.93 11.55
N PRO A 135 10.41 3.77 11.05
CA PRO A 135 10.05 4.98 10.33
C PRO A 135 9.19 4.73 9.07
N LEU A 136 9.17 3.50 8.56
CA LEU A 136 8.44 3.12 7.34
C LEU A 136 7.07 2.48 7.62
N PHE A 137 6.90 1.85 8.77
CA PHE A 137 5.74 1.00 9.05
C PHE A 137 5.17 1.21 10.45
N MET A 138 3.85 1.08 10.55
CA MET A 138 3.12 1.13 11.81
C MET A 138 1.98 0.10 11.82
N ILE A 139 1.57 -0.31 13.01
CA ILE A 139 0.33 -1.07 13.24
C ILE A 139 -0.65 -0.10 13.90
N THR A 140 -1.89 -0.07 13.42
CA THR A 140 -2.92 0.76 14.03
C THR A 140 -4.05 -0.09 14.58
N LYS A 141 -4.70 0.42 15.63
CA LYS A 141 -5.94 -0.13 16.17
C LYS A 141 -6.92 1.00 16.33
N THR A 142 -8.11 0.85 15.74
CA THR A 142 -9.19 1.83 15.91
C THR A 142 -9.56 1.97 17.37
N THR A 143 -9.53 3.20 17.86
CA THR A 143 -9.94 3.48 19.24
C THR A 143 -11.41 3.85 19.22
N ASN A 144 -12.25 3.06 19.88
CA ASN A 144 -13.70 3.30 19.95
C ASN A 144 -14.08 4.49 20.88
N LYS A 145 -13.10 5.32 21.25
CA LYS A 145 -13.32 6.46 22.11
C LYS A 145 -13.65 7.65 21.23
N ASN A 146 -14.87 8.17 21.40
CA ASN A 146 -15.27 9.54 21.08
C ASN A 146 -14.40 10.53 21.87
N THR A 147 -13.09 10.52 21.60
CA THR A 147 -12.14 11.44 22.20
C THR A 147 -12.32 12.73 21.41
N LYS A 148 -13.28 13.55 21.84
CA LYS A 148 -13.47 14.90 21.31
C LYS A 148 -12.09 15.59 21.31
N PRO A 149 -11.65 16.20 20.20
CA PRO A 149 -10.43 16.99 20.21
C PRO A 149 -10.59 18.05 21.29
N LYS A 150 -9.56 18.18 22.14
CA LYS A 150 -9.51 19.26 23.13
C LYS A 150 -9.24 20.52 22.31
N VAL A 151 -10.30 21.26 22.00
CA VAL A 151 -10.16 22.59 21.40
C VAL A 151 -9.41 23.45 22.42
N LEU A 152 -8.18 23.83 22.07
CA LEU A 152 -7.40 24.88 22.74
C LEU A 152 -7.75 26.23 22.11
#